data_AF-A0A9Q5I3Z8-F1
#
_entry.id   AF-A0A9Q5I3Z8-F1
#
_cell.length_a   1.000
_cell.length_b   1.000
_cell.length_c   1.000
_cell.angle_alpha   90.00
_cell.angle_beta   90.00
_cell.angle_gamma   90.00
#
_symmetry.space_group_name_H-M   'P 1'
#
loop_
_entity.id
_entity.type
_entity.pdbx_description
1 polymer ?
#
loop_
_entity_poly.entity_id
_entity_poly.type
_entity_poly.pdbx_seq_one_letter_code
_entity_poly.pdbx_strand_id
1 'polypeptide(L)'
;MLRVLVIEPGCFCGSAPRYKTGTACTLTVDLKFLLVLLNMESSPSNKVKTTLAVLLTLLPFALASPTLDRRQVDTSQHCGQWDTVTAEQYTLFLNLWGISGATGSQCSQITSLTGSTIAWETTWQWSGGNGVKSFSNVQLDDGVGVQLSTISSMPTSWEWSYDISSDAVADVAYDLFTANTADGDNVNEIMIWLANYNAGPISATYGSDGNPTPVASDISIAGQTWNLYFGSNGANNVYSFLPSSGGEITSFSGDINDFFTYLTSNQGVETTQYLKTAQAGTEPTSGSGTLTTTAYMLAISSGNALC
;
A
#
# COMPACT_ATOMS: atom_id res chain seq x y z
N MET A 1 44.06 27.69 -23.10
CA MET A 1 42.62 27.76 -23.42
C MET A 1 42.10 26.33 -23.40
N LEU A 2 41.53 25.89 -22.27
CA LEU A 2 41.13 24.51 -22.01
C LEU A 2 39.68 24.33 -22.48
N ARG A 3 39.42 23.42 -23.43
CA ARG A 3 38.05 23.05 -23.82
C ARG A 3 37.63 21.83 -23.01
N VAL A 4 36.59 21.99 -22.20
CA VAL A 4 35.91 20.90 -21.47
C VAL A 4 34.85 20.33 -22.41
N LEU A 5 34.93 19.02 -22.71
CA LEU A 5 33.89 18.31 -23.43
C LEU A 5 32.96 17.69 -22.38
N VAL A 6 31.73 18.20 -22.27
CA VAL A 6 30.65 17.61 -21.48
C VAL A 6 29.92 16.64 -22.41
N ILE A 7 29.83 15.37 -22.03
CA ILE A 7 29.00 14.37 -22.72
C ILE A 7 27.82 14.06 -21.79
N GLU A 8 26.60 14.36 -22.23
CA GLU A 8 25.36 13.96 -21.55
C GLU A 8 25.00 12.50 -21.88
N PRO A 9 24.43 11.73 -20.94
CA PRO A 9 24.07 10.34 -21.19
C PRO A 9 22.74 10.22 -21.96
N GLY A 10 22.82 9.76 -23.21
CA GLY A 10 21.68 9.27 -23.98
C GLY A 10 21.38 7.79 -23.67
N CYS A 11 20.10 7.46 -23.46
CA CYS A 11 19.63 6.09 -23.24
C CYS A 11 19.73 5.26 -24.53
N PHE A 12 20.39 4.11 -24.45
CA PHE A 12 20.37 3.07 -25.48
C PHE A 12 19.41 1.95 -25.06
N CYS A 13 18.36 1.71 -25.86
CA CYS A 13 17.57 0.48 -25.80
C CYS A 13 18.35 -0.65 -26.48
N GLY A 14 18.63 -1.71 -25.73
CA GLY A 14 19.25 -2.95 -26.22
C GLY A 14 18.62 -4.15 -25.53
N SER A 15 18.09 -5.05 -26.35
CA SER A 15 17.40 -6.31 -26.07
C SER A 15 18.10 -7.27 -25.09
N ALA A 16 17.28 -7.95 -24.28
CA ALA A 16 17.66 -9.04 -23.36
C ALA A 16 18.29 -10.27 -24.07
N PRO A 17 18.98 -11.18 -23.33
CA PRO A 17 18.23 -12.27 -22.69
C PRO A 17 18.68 -12.69 -21.27
N ARG A 18 17.77 -13.43 -20.63
CA ARG A 18 17.72 -14.09 -19.31
C ARG A 18 19.05 -14.68 -18.76
N TYR A 19 19.28 -14.60 -17.44
CA TYR A 19 19.35 -15.75 -16.49
C TYR A 19 19.56 -15.31 -15.01
N LYS A 20 18.78 -15.98 -14.14
CA LYS A 20 18.87 -16.32 -12.69
C LYS A 20 19.85 -15.62 -11.71
N THR A 21 19.25 -15.31 -10.55
CA THR A 21 19.73 -15.38 -9.15
C THR A 21 20.86 -14.46 -8.68
N GLY A 22 20.47 -13.50 -7.83
CA GLY A 22 21.17 -12.93 -6.68
C GLY A 22 22.70 -12.87 -6.71
N THR A 23 23.25 -11.68 -6.91
CA THR A 23 24.57 -11.32 -6.39
C THR A 23 24.60 -9.82 -6.10
N ALA A 24 25.16 -9.45 -4.94
CA ALA A 24 25.30 -8.10 -4.46
C ALA A 24 26.04 -7.19 -5.48
N CYS A 25 25.56 -5.97 -5.65
CA CYS A 25 26.29 -4.91 -6.36
C CYS A 25 27.50 -4.49 -5.52
N THR A 26 28.68 -5.02 -5.85
CA THR A 26 29.95 -4.47 -5.37
C THR A 26 30.37 -3.34 -6.31
N LEU A 27 30.39 -2.11 -5.80
CA LEU A 27 30.87 -0.94 -6.52
C LEU A 27 32.41 -0.99 -6.58
N THR A 28 32.98 -1.58 -7.63
CA THR A 28 34.43 -1.49 -7.90
C THR A 28 34.74 -0.11 -8.48
N VAL A 29 35.35 0.77 -7.68
CA VAL A 29 35.95 2.02 -8.18
C VAL A 29 37.27 1.65 -8.87
N ASP A 30 37.33 1.82 -10.19
CA ASP A 30 38.49 1.49 -11.01
C ASP A 30 39.65 2.46 -10.70
N LEU A 31 40.63 1.98 -9.93
CA LEU A 31 41.79 2.73 -9.44
C LEU A 31 42.87 2.96 -10.53
N LYS A 32 42.48 3.09 -11.80
CA LYS A 32 43.39 3.36 -12.93
C LYS A 32 43.72 4.84 -13.13
N PHE A 33 43.03 5.75 -12.44
CA PHE A 33 43.15 7.20 -12.69
C PHE A 33 44.25 7.91 -11.88
N LEU A 34 44.97 7.22 -11.00
CA LEU A 34 45.92 7.85 -10.09
C LEU A 34 47.38 7.42 -10.32
N LEU A 35 47.80 7.30 -11.58
CA LEU A 35 49.22 7.09 -11.91
C LEU A 35 49.62 7.75 -13.24
N VAL A 36 49.25 9.02 -13.43
CA VAL A 36 49.78 9.84 -14.52
C VAL A 36 50.13 11.19 -13.93
N LEU A 37 51.38 11.33 -13.45
CA LEU A 37 52.13 12.59 -13.31
C LEU A 37 53.44 12.24 -12.61
N LEU A 38 54.48 11.95 -13.40
CA LEU A 38 55.91 12.22 -13.15
C LEU A 38 56.73 11.43 -14.18
N ASN A 39 56.81 11.95 -15.40
CA ASN A 39 57.92 11.67 -16.30
C ASN A 39 58.22 12.99 -17.02
N MET A 40 59.09 13.80 -16.42
CA MET A 40 59.79 14.86 -17.12
C MET A 40 61.23 14.38 -17.34
N GLU A 41 61.55 14.04 -18.58
CA GLU A 41 62.93 13.84 -19.03
C GLU A 41 63.63 15.19 -19.10
N SER A 42 64.77 15.33 -18.41
CA SER A 42 65.72 16.42 -18.63
C SER A 42 67.04 15.87 -19.21
N SER A 43 67.45 16.50 -20.32
CA SER A 43 68.65 16.27 -21.13
C SER A 43 69.95 16.56 -20.34
N PRO A 44 71.12 15.99 -20.70
CA PRO A 44 72.29 15.99 -19.82
C PRO A 44 73.14 17.25 -20.02
N SER A 45 73.21 18.10 -19.00
CA SER A 45 74.38 18.98 -18.79
C SER A 45 74.38 19.55 -17.37
N ASN A 46 75.47 19.25 -16.65
CA ASN A 46 75.96 19.90 -15.43
C ASN A 46 75.19 19.78 -14.11
N LYS A 47 75.82 19.02 -13.21
CA LYS A 47 75.96 19.20 -11.74
C LYS A 47 74.83 19.95 -11.01
N VAL A 48 74.05 19.19 -10.23
CA VAL A 48 73.88 19.29 -8.76
C VAL A 48 72.86 18.19 -8.37
N LYS A 49 73.24 17.27 -7.48
CA LYS A 49 72.33 16.23 -6.97
C LYS A 49 71.56 16.78 -5.77
N THR A 50 70.33 17.22 -5.98
CA THR A 50 69.39 17.52 -4.90
C THR A 50 68.35 16.40 -4.84
N THR A 51 68.52 15.48 -3.88
CA THR A 51 67.56 14.39 -3.67
C THR A 51 66.37 14.92 -2.87
N LEU A 52 65.26 15.19 -3.54
CA LEU A 52 64.01 15.58 -2.90
C LEU A 52 63.23 14.30 -2.53
N ALA A 53 63.26 13.94 -1.24
CA ALA A 53 62.45 12.83 -0.74
C ALA A 53 60.99 13.29 -0.60
N VAL A 54 60.14 12.89 -1.54
CA VAL A 54 58.68 13.09 -1.46
C VAL A 54 58.10 12.01 -0.56
N LEU A 55 57.74 12.37 0.67
CA LEU A 55 57.05 11.50 1.61
C LEU A 55 55.57 11.42 1.20
N LEU A 56 55.18 10.33 0.54
CA LEU A 56 53.80 10.09 0.12
C LEU A 56 52.99 9.60 1.33
N THR A 57 52.25 10.49 1.98
CA THR A 57 51.33 10.13 3.07
C THR A 57 50.07 9.50 2.48
N LEU A 58 49.97 8.17 2.55
CA LEU A 58 48.74 7.41 2.29
C LEU A 58 47.71 7.72 3.39
N LEU A 59 46.83 8.68 3.14
CA LEU A 59 45.62 8.86 3.92
C LEU A 59 44.66 7.68 3.66
N PRO A 60 44.21 6.94 4.68
CA PRO A 60 43.15 5.98 4.49
C PRO A 60 41.87 6.73 4.16
N PHE A 61 41.41 6.64 2.91
CA PHE A 61 40.04 6.98 2.55
C PHE A 61 39.12 5.96 3.25
N ALA A 62 38.62 6.33 4.43
CA ALA A 62 37.48 5.65 5.01
C ALA A 62 36.28 5.90 4.07
N LEU A 63 35.94 4.90 3.26
CA LEU A 63 34.66 4.87 2.57
C LEU A 63 33.59 4.77 3.66
N ALA A 64 33.01 5.91 4.04
CA ALA A 64 31.77 5.92 4.78
C ALA A 64 30.72 5.28 3.87
N SER A 65 30.40 4.01 4.12
CA SER A 65 29.21 3.40 3.52
C SER A 65 28.03 4.31 3.88
N PRO A 66 27.20 4.74 2.91
CA PRO A 66 25.99 5.47 3.25
C PRO A 66 25.20 4.57 4.20
N THR A 67 25.04 5.01 5.44
CA THR A 67 24.05 4.42 6.32
C THR A 67 22.72 4.64 5.63
N LEU A 68 22.10 3.57 5.15
CA LEU A 68 20.67 3.58 4.80
C LEU A 68 19.97 4.09 6.05
N ASP A 69 19.56 5.35 6.01
CA ASP A 69 18.78 5.97 7.07
C ASP A 69 17.47 5.18 7.09
N ARG A 70 17.34 4.25 8.03
CA ARG A 70 16.09 3.50 8.19
C ARG A 70 15.08 4.54 8.62
N ARG A 71 14.31 5.04 7.66
CA ARG A 71 13.24 6.00 7.91
C ARG A 71 12.39 5.43 9.04
N GLN A 72 12.44 6.08 10.19
CA GLN A 72 11.74 5.60 11.36
C GLN A 72 10.25 5.90 11.14
N VAL A 73 9.45 4.85 11.04
CA VAL A 73 7.98 4.99 11.00
C VAL A 73 7.49 5.46 12.37
N ASP A 74 6.53 6.37 12.39
CA ASP A 74 5.89 6.79 13.64
C ASP A 74 5.03 5.64 14.18
N THR A 75 5.42 5.13 15.35
CA THR A 75 4.72 4.06 16.06
C THR A 75 4.01 4.54 17.33
N SER A 76 3.83 5.86 17.47
CA SER A 76 3.06 6.42 18.58
C SER A 76 1.56 6.19 18.36
N GLN A 77 0.83 6.18 19.47
CA GLN A 77 -0.62 6.05 19.45
C GLN A 77 -1.28 7.39 19.18
N HIS A 78 -2.17 7.40 18.19
CA HIS A 78 -2.99 8.56 17.81
C HIS A 78 -4.45 8.29 18.16
N CYS A 79 -5.21 9.33 18.49
CA CYS A 79 -6.60 9.19 18.96
C CYS A 79 -7.53 10.33 18.47
N GLY A 80 -6.99 11.29 17.71
CA GLY A 80 -7.75 12.40 17.15
C GLY A 80 -8.62 11.95 15.98
N GLN A 81 -9.77 12.62 15.82
CA GLN A 81 -10.80 12.25 14.84
C GLN A 81 -10.26 12.07 13.41
N TRP A 82 -9.31 12.93 13.04
CA TRP A 82 -8.74 13.03 11.70
C TRP A 82 -7.22 12.86 11.69
N ASP A 83 -6.67 12.25 12.74
CA ASP A 83 -5.23 11.97 12.78
C ASP A 83 -4.86 11.00 11.65
N THR A 84 -3.68 11.22 11.08
CA THR A 84 -3.11 10.39 10.01
C THR A 84 -1.64 10.14 10.28
N VAL A 85 -1.16 8.96 9.87
CA VAL A 85 0.25 8.57 9.99
C VAL A 85 0.73 8.00 8.66
N THR A 86 1.66 8.68 8.00
CA THR A 86 2.25 8.21 6.74
C THR A 86 3.42 7.26 7.01
N ALA A 87 3.47 6.16 6.26
CA ALA A 87 4.47 5.09 6.36
C ALA A 87 4.83 4.56 4.96
N GLU A 88 5.80 5.22 4.33
CA GLU A 88 6.22 4.98 2.94
C GLU A 88 5.03 5.04 1.96
N GLN A 89 4.65 3.92 1.35
CA GLN A 89 3.55 3.81 0.39
C GLN A 89 2.15 3.80 1.03
N TYR A 90 2.09 3.83 2.37
CA TYR A 90 0.83 3.72 3.10
C TYR A 90 0.54 4.97 3.91
N THR A 91 -0.74 5.21 4.15
CA THR A 91 -1.22 6.15 5.18
C THR A 91 -2.25 5.46 6.07
N LEU A 92 -1.99 5.44 7.38
CA LEU A 92 -2.98 5.08 8.40
C LEU A 92 -3.88 6.28 8.65
N PHE A 93 -5.18 6.10 8.52
CA PHE A 93 -6.19 7.09 8.89
C PHE A 93 -6.96 6.61 10.11
N LEU A 94 -7.22 7.50 11.06
CA LEU A 94 -8.15 7.20 12.15
C LEU A 94 -9.60 7.29 11.68
N ASN A 95 -9.91 8.32 10.89
CA ASN A 95 -11.17 8.48 10.17
C ASN A 95 -12.41 8.19 11.04
N LEU A 96 -12.51 8.89 12.17
CA LEU A 96 -13.64 8.77 13.10
C LEU A 96 -14.82 9.65 12.63
N TRP A 97 -15.26 9.43 11.39
CA TRP A 97 -16.18 10.32 10.67
C TRP A 97 -17.60 10.34 11.24
N GLY A 98 -18.04 9.22 11.82
CA GLY A 98 -19.42 8.97 12.25
C GLY A 98 -19.65 9.08 13.76
N ILE A 99 -18.71 9.64 14.51
CA ILE A 99 -18.79 9.69 16.00
C ILE A 99 -19.88 10.63 16.54
N SER A 100 -20.58 11.37 15.68
CA SER A 100 -21.64 12.29 16.10
C SER A 100 -22.74 11.57 16.89
N GLY A 101 -23.02 12.05 18.10
CA GLY A 101 -24.01 11.46 19.01
C GLY A 101 -23.56 10.14 19.67
N ALA A 102 -22.35 9.65 19.39
CA ALA A 102 -21.76 8.51 20.05
C ALA A 102 -21.01 8.94 21.33
N THR A 103 -20.83 7.99 22.25
CA THR A 103 -19.93 8.10 23.39
C THR A 103 -18.92 6.96 23.31
N GLY A 104 -17.64 7.29 23.46
CA GLY A 104 -16.57 6.33 23.29
C GLY A 104 -15.23 6.96 22.92
N SER A 105 -14.30 6.12 22.51
CA SER A 105 -12.97 6.51 22.05
C SER A 105 -12.41 5.49 21.10
N GLN A 106 -11.50 5.92 20.23
CA GLN A 106 -10.75 5.03 19.36
C GLN A 106 -9.35 5.59 19.15
N CYS A 107 -8.37 4.71 19.19
CA CYS A 107 -6.98 5.05 18.95
C CYS A 107 -6.35 4.01 18.04
N SER A 108 -5.44 4.46 17.17
CA SER A 108 -4.77 3.61 16.19
C SER A 108 -3.28 3.91 16.17
N GLN A 109 -2.48 2.92 15.81
CA GLN A 109 -1.03 3.06 15.66
C GLN A 109 -0.47 2.09 14.62
N ILE A 110 0.60 2.51 13.95
CA ILE A 110 1.45 1.60 13.20
C ILE A 110 2.39 0.92 14.19
N THR A 111 2.49 -0.40 14.16
CA THR A 111 3.37 -1.15 15.07
C THR A 111 4.69 -1.51 14.41
N SER A 112 4.70 -1.73 13.09
CA SER A 112 5.94 -1.88 12.32
C SER A 112 5.73 -1.68 10.82
N LEU A 113 6.83 -1.39 10.12
CA LEU A 113 6.93 -1.46 8.67
C LEU A 113 8.25 -2.15 8.31
N THR A 114 8.16 -3.23 7.51
CA THR A 114 9.32 -3.97 7.01
C THR A 114 9.13 -4.26 5.52
N GLY A 115 9.96 -3.64 4.68
CA GLY A 115 9.72 -3.65 3.24
C GLY A 115 8.37 -3.01 2.92
N SER A 116 7.52 -3.70 2.16
CA SER A 116 6.15 -3.28 1.82
C SER A 116 5.08 -3.84 2.77
N THR A 117 5.47 -4.49 3.87
CA THR A 117 4.55 -5.10 4.83
C THR A 117 4.43 -4.22 6.06
N ILE A 118 3.21 -3.72 6.30
CA ILE A 118 2.85 -2.88 7.44
C ILE A 118 2.07 -3.69 8.48
N ALA A 119 2.34 -3.43 9.75
CA ALA A 119 1.57 -3.94 10.87
C ALA A 119 1.00 -2.74 11.64
N TRP A 120 -0.24 -2.84 12.09
CA TRP A 120 -0.95 -1.75 12.74
C TRP A 120 -2.05 -2.29 13.64
N GLU A 121 -2.55 -1.44 14.52
CA GLU A 121 -3.63 -1.79 15.43
C GLU A 121 -4.61 -0.62 15.56
N THR A 122 -5.88 -0.92 15.79
CA THR A 122 -6.86 0.04 16.29
C THR A 122 -7.65 -0.57 17.44
N THR A 123 -7.77 0.18 18.53
CA THR A 123 -8.57 -0.17 19.70
C THR A 123 -9.70 0.84 19.84
N TRP A 124 -10.92 0.37 19.99
CA TRP A 124 -12.11 1.22 20.03
C TRP A 124 -13.14 0.75 21.05
N GLN A 125 -13.95 1.69 21.49
CA GLN A 125 -15.15 1.47 22.26
C GLN A 125 -16.18 2.51 21.84
N TRP A 126 -17.36 2.07 21.43
CA TRP A 126 -18.43 2.97 20.96
C TRP A 126 -19.80 2.55 21.51
N SER A 127 -20.60 3.54 21.86
CA SER A 127 -22.00 3.37 22.27
C SER A 127 -22.82 4.57 21.80
N GLY A 128 -24.12 4.36 21.55
CA GLY A 128 -25.00 5.42 21.05
C GLY A 128 -24.68 5.85 19.61
N GLY A 129 -25.23 6.99 19.21
CA GLY A 129 -25.21 7.47 17.82
C GLY A 129 -25.96 6.55 16.86
N ASN A 130 -25.89 6.87 15.57
CA ASN A 130 -26.48 6.08 14.48
C ASN A 130 -25.40 5.69 13.49
N GLY A 131 -25.50 4.49 12.91
CA GLY A 131 -24.58 4.02 11.87
C GLY A 131 -23.14 3.81 12.34
N VAL A 132 -22.25 3.62 11.37
CA VAL A 132 -20.81 3.42 11.55
C VAL A 132 -20.17 4.64 12.21
N LYS A 133 -19.20 4.42 13.11
CA LYS A 133 -18.52 5.49 13.87
C LYS A 133 -17.21 5.91 13.24
N SER A 134 -16.53 4.99 12.58
CA SER A 134 -15.23 5.22 11.98
C SER A 134 -14.96 4.21 10.89
N PHE A 135 -13.98 4.49 10.05
CA PHE A 135 -13.26 3.46 9.31
C PHE A 135 -11.76 3.68 9.52
N SER A 136 -11.22 3.26 10.67
CA SER A 136 -9.76 3.28 10.84
C SER A 136 -9.14 2.25 9.90
N ASN A 137 -8.22 2.71 9.05
CA ASN A 137 -7.78 1.94 7.91
C ASN A 137 -6.35 2.31 7.49
N VAL A 138 -5.69 1.38 6.81
CA VAL A 138 -4.47 1.65 6.05
C VAL A 138 -4.83 1.77 4.58
N GLN A 139 -4.50 2.92 3.99
CA GLN A 139 -4.60 3.17 2.56
C GLN A 139 -3.27 2.88 1.87
N LEU A 140 -3.30 2.27 0.68
CA LEU A 140 -2.19 2.30 -0.25
C LEU A 140 -2.26 3.59 -1.09
N ASP A 141 -1.21 4.41 -1.04
CA ASP A 141 -1.11 5.67 -1.75
C ASP A 141 -0.47 5.51 -3.15
N ASP A 142 0.27 4.43 -3.36
CA ASP A 142 0.99 4.15 -4.61
C ASP A 142 0.14 3.35 -5.61
N GLY A 143 0.10 3.82 -6.87
CA GLY A 143 -0.52 3.10 -8.00
C GLY A 143 -2.02 3.28 -8.16
N VAL A 144 -2.68 4.01 -7.26
CA VAL A 144 -4.06 4.52 -7.46
C VAL A 144 -4.09 5.67 -8.48
N GLY A 145 -5.28 6.10 -8.88
CA GLY A 145 -5.48 7.18 -9.86
C GLY A 145 -5.36 6.75 -11.32
N VAL A 146 -5.38 5.45 -11.59
CA VAL A 146 -5.31 4.86 -12.94
C VAL A 146 -6.64 4.17 -13.29
N GLN A 147 -6.88 3.95 -14.59
CA GLN A 147 -8.07 3.24 -15.03
C GLN A 147 -8.00 1.75 -14.66
N LEU A 148 -9.14 1.14 -14.35
CA LEU A 148 -9.21 -0.29 -14.05
C LEU A 148 -8.60 -1.13 -15.20
N SER A 149 -8.81 -0.73 -16.45
CA SER A 149 -8.25 -1.41 -17.63
C SER A 149 -6.72 -1.42 -17.70
N THR A 150 -6.02 -0.53 -16.99
CA THR A 150 -4.55 -0.51 -16.99
C THR A 150 -3.95 -1.36 -15.88
N ILE A 151 -4.75 -1.72 -14.87
CA ILE A 151 -4.30 -2.52 -13.72
C ILE A 151 -4.18 -3.98 -14.16
N SER A 152 -2.96 -4.51 -14.11
CA SER A 152 -2.69 -5.90 -14.44
C SER A 152 -2.86 -6.83 -13.23
N SER A 153 -2.57 -6.33 -12.03
CA SER A 153 -2.68 -7.09 -10.78
C SER A 153 -2.69 -6.16 -9.57
N MET A 154 -3.39 -6.58 -8.52
CA MET A 154 -3.44 -5.96 -7.20
C MET A 154 -3.18 -7.00 -6.09
N PRO A 155 -1.97 -7.60 -6.02
CA PRO A 155 -1.68 -8.62 -5.04
C PRO A 155 -1.78 -8.08 -3.60
N THR A 156 -2.38 -8.88 -2.72
CA THR A 156 -2.53 -8.56 -1.30
C THR A 156 -2.25 -9.75 -0.39
N SER A 157 -1.84 -9.45 0.84
CA SER A 157 -1.85 -10.36 1.97
C SER A 157 -2.28 -9.61 3.21
N TRP A 158 -3.20 -10.16 4.00
CA TRP A 158 -3.67 -9.56 5.25
C TRP A 158 -3.86 -10.62 6.33
N GLU A 159 -3.05 -10.50 7.39
CA GLU A 159 -3.05 -11.34 8.58
C GLU A 159 -3.46 -10.50 9.78
N TRP A 160 -4.59 -10.84 10.40
CA TRP A 160 -5.16 -10.06 11.50
C TRP A 160 -5.85 -10.94 12.54
N SER A 161 -6.06 -10.37 13.72
CA SER A 161 -6.89 -10.93 14.79
C SER A 161 -7.74 -9.82 15.39
N TYR A 162 -8.90 -10.18 15.94
CA TYR A 162 -9.83 -9.20 16.52
C TYR A 162 -10.31 -9.69 17.89
N ASP A 163 -9.82 -9.04 18.95
CA ASP A 163 -10.37 -9.21 20.28
C ASP A 163 -11.59 -8.30 20.41
N ILE A 164 -12.78 -8.85 20.24
CA ILE A 164 -14.03 -8.09 20.09
C ILE A 164 -15.12 -8.59 21.05
N SER A 165 -15.90 -7.66 21.62
CA SER A 165 -17.01 -8.03 22.48
C SER A 165 -18.09 -8.77 21.69
N SER A 166 -18.75 -9.75 22.31
CA SER A 166 -19.71 -10.62 21.60
C SER A 166 -20.94 -9.90 21.05
N ASP A 167 -21.28 -8.75 21.63
CA ASP A 167 -22.39 -7.87 21.26
C ASP A 167 -21.95 -6.72 20.34
N ALA A 168 -20.67 -6.69 19.95
CA ALA A 168 -20.16 -5.67 19.06
C ALA A 168 -20.80 -5.75 17.68
N VAL A 169 -20.91 -4.60 17.04
CA VAL A 169 -21.31 -4.45 15.64
C VAL A 169 -20.13 -3.83 14.90
N ALA A 170 -19.48 -4.60 14.04
CA ALA A 170 -18.32 -4.18 13.25
C ALA A 170 -18.09 -5.12 12.06
N ASP A 171 -17.22 -4.71 11.13
CA ASP A 171 -16.66 -5.57 10.10
C ASP A 171 -15.13 -5.54 10.10
N VAL A 172 -14.51 -6.32 9.23
CA VAL A 172 -13.13 -6.13 8.77
C VAL A 172 -13.16 -6.21 7.25
N ALA A 173 -12.75 -5.15 6.56
CA ALA A 173 -12.98 -5.04 5.13
C ALA A 173 -11.84 -4.34 4.39
N TYR A 174 -11.62 -4.78 3.15
CA TYR A 174 -11.08 -3.89 2.13
C TYR A 174 -12.18 -2.93 1.68
N ASP A 175 -11.82 -1.69 1.40
CA ASP A 175 -12.72 -0.67 0.87
C ASP A 175 -12.04 0.08 -0.29
N LEU A 176 -12.69 0.07 -1.45
CA LEU A 176 -12.15 0.59 -2.69
C LEU A 176 -13.15 1.49 -3.38
N PHE A 177 -12.69 2.62 -3.91
CA PHE A 177 -13.56 3.56 -4.62
C PHE A 177 -13.15 3.72 -6.06
N THR A 178 -14.16 3.87 -6.93
CA THR A 178 -13.97 4.16 -8.35
C THR A 178 -14.68 5.45 -8.75
N ALA A 179 -14.15 6.14 -9.76
CA ALA A 179 -14.72 7.36 -10.33
C ALA A 179 -14.77 7.30 -11.87
N ASN A 180 -15.71 8.02 -12.49
CA ASN A 180 -15.80 8.09 -13.96
C ASN A 180 -14.67 8.91 -14.60
N THR A 181 -14.03 9.79 -13.85
CA THR A 181 -12.89 10.60 -14.29
C THR A 181 -11.82 10.60 -13.19
N ALA A 182 -10.58 10.92 -13.57
CA ALA A 182 -9.45 10.89 -12.64
C ALA A 182 -9.66 11.79 -11.40
N ASP A 183 -10.32 12.95 -11.55
CA ASP A 183 -10.58 13.92 -10.48
C ASP A 183 -12.07 14.00 -10.09
N GLY A 184 -12.90 13.09 -10.60
CA GLY A 184 -14.33 13.06 -10.32
C GLY A 184 -14.65 12.50 -8.93
N ASP A 185 -15.89 12.74 -8.51
CA ASP A 185 -16.46 12.10 -7.33
C ASP A 185 -16.53 10.58 -7.50
N ASN A 186 -16.53 9.88 -6.37
CA ASN A 186 -16.74 8.44 -6.34
C ASN A 186 -18.11 8.10 -6.94
N VAL A 187 -18.18 6.97 -7.66
CA VAL A 187 -19.42 6.47 -8.26
C VAL A 187 -19.72 5.05 -7.82
N ASN A 188 -18.69 4.25 -7.53
CA ASN A 188 -18.85 2.97 -6.85
C ASN A 188 -17.88 2.87 -5.67
N GLU A 189 -18.36 2.20 -4.64
CA GLU A 189 -17.67 1.70 -3.46
C GLU A 189 -17.72 0.16 -3.52
N ILE A 190 -16.56 -0.47 -3.41
CA ILE A 190 -16.39 -1.91 -3.53
C ILE A 190 -15.74 -2.37 -2.23
N MET A 191 -16.53 -3.04 -1.41
CA MET A 191 -16.07 -3.61 -0.15
C MET A 191 -15.86 -5.12 -0.27
N ILE A 192 -14.78 -5.62 0.31
CA ILE A 192 -14.50 -7.05 0.44
C ILE A 192 -14.36 -7.35 1.93
N TRP A 193 -15.43 -7.83 2.53
CA TRP A 193 -15.52 -8.07 3.96
C TRP A 193 -14.86 -9.41 4.29
N LEU A 194 -13.80 -9.39 5.06
CA LEU A 194 -13.16 -10.61 5.57
C LEU A 194 -13.87 -11.14 6.81
N ALA A 195 -14.61 -10.30 7.54
CA ALA A 195 -15.41 -10.69 8.69
C ALA A 195 -16.62 -9.77 8.87
N ASN A 196 -17.68 -10.33 9.45
CA ASN A 196 -18.89 -9.62 9.83
C ASN A 196 -19.25 -9.98 11.28
N TYR A 197 -19.21 -9.00 12.17
CA TYR A 197 -19.65 -9.12 13.56
C TYR A 197 -20.97 -8.37 13.71
N ASN A 198 -22.10 -9.06 13.50
CA ASN A 198 -23.46 -8.52 13.68
C ASN A 198 -23.81 -7.27 12.84
N ALA A 199 -23.02 -6.93 11.83
CA ALA A 199 -23.30 -5.85 10.89
C ALA A 199 -24.10 -6.37 9.69
N GLY A 200 -24.56 -5.44 8.85
CA GLY A 200 -25.27 -5.75 7.61
C GLY A 200 -24.71 -4.92 6.46
N PRO A 201 -24.38 -5.53 5.30
CA PRO A 201 -23.96 -4.77 4.14
C PRO A 201 -25.10 -3.89 3.62
N ILE A 202 -24.74 -2.82 2.92
CA ILE A 202 -25.71 -2.00 2.18
C ILE A 202 -26.34 -2.87 1.09
N SER A 203 -27.67 -2.88 1.04
CA SER A 203 -28.43 -3.71 0.11
C SER A 203 -29.67 -3.02 -0.40
N ALA A 204 -30.03 -3.28 -1.65
CA ALA A 204 -31.31 -2.92 -2.25
C ALA A 204 -32.32 -4.07 -2.21
N THR A 205 -31.89 -5.29 -1.83
CA THR A 205 -32.69 -6.51 -1.89
C THR A 205 -32.76 -7.18 -0.53
N TYR A 206 -33.97 -7.31 0.01
CA TYR A 206 -34.20 -7.88 1.34
C TYR A 206 -35.13 -9.09 1.28
N GLY A 207 -34.84 -10.08 2.12
CA GLY A 207 -35.68 -11.24 2.33
C GLY A 207 -36.92 -10.89 3.16
N SER A 208 -37.88 -11.82 3.21
CA SER A 208 -39.07 -11.67 4.06
C SER A 208 -38.77 -11.62 5.56
N ASP A 209 -37.57 -12.06 5.95
CA ASP A 209 -37.02 -11.99 7.30
C ASP A 209 -36.40 -10.62 7.63
N GLY A 210 -36.35 -9.70 6.67
CA GLY A 210 -35.75 -8.37 6.82
C GLY A 210 -34.24 -8.34 6.67
N ASN A 211 -33.60 -9.46 6.32
CA ASN A 211 -32.16 -9.54 6.11
C ASN A 211 -31.78 -9.19 4.67
N PRO A 212 -30.60 -8.59 4.43
CA PRO A 212 -30.10 -8.38 3.09
C PRO A 212 -29.93 -9.72 2.37
N THR A 213 -30.26 -9.75 1.09
CA THR A 213 -30.13 -10.93 0.22
C THR A 213 -29.09 -10.66 -0.86
N PRO A 214 -28.19 -11.62 -1.13
CA PRO A 214 -27.17 -11.42 -2.14
C PRO A 214 -27.79 -11.36 -3.54
N VAL A 215 -27.24 -10.50 -4.39
CA VAL A 215 -27.60 -10.39 -5.82
C VAL A 215 -26.86 -11.43 -6.67
N ALA A 216 -25.78 -12.00 -6.14
CA ALA A 216 -25.09 -13.16 -6.70
C ALA A 216 -24.41 -13.95 -5.57
N SER A 217 -24.35 -15.27 -5.71
CA SER A 217 -23.84 -16.19 -4.68
C SER A 217 -22.80 -17.15 -5.24
N ASP A 218 -22.02 -17.75 -4.34
CA ASP A 218 -21.02 -18.78 -4.64
C ASP A 218 -19.96 -18.35 -5.67
N ILE A 219 -19.60 -17.05 -5.65
CA ILE A 219 -18.60 -16.48 -6.55
C ILE A 219 -17.21 -16.92 -6.08
N SER A 220 -16.49 -17.69 -6.89
CA SER A 220 -15.15 -18.18 -6.56
C SER A 220 -14.07 -17.19 -6.99
N ILE A 221 -13.46 -16.48 -6.04
CA ILE A 221 -12.38 -15.50 -6.26
C ILE A 221 -11.30 -15.67 -5.20
N ALA A 222 -10.02 -15.62 -5.59
CA ALA A 222 -8.87 -15.69 -4.69
C ALA A 222 -8.89 -16.87 -3.69
N GLY A 223 -9.36 -18.03 -4.13
CA GLY A 223 -9.42 -19.24 -3.30
C GLY A 223 -10.54 -19.25 -2.25
N GLN A 224 -11.45 -18.27 -2.29
CA GLN A 224 -12.59 -18.14 -1.39
C GLN A 224 -13.90 -18.07 -2.19
N THR A 225 -15.03 -18.30 -1.51
CA THR A 225 -16.37 -18.21 -2.09
C THR A 225 -17.15 -17.04 -1.49
N TRP A 226 -17.67 -16.16 -2.33
CA TRP A 226 -18.27 -14.89 -1.94
C TRP A 226 -19.74 -14.78 -2.33
N ASN A 227 -20.52 -14.17 -1.44
CA ASN A 227 -21.85 -13.63 -1.72
C ASN A 227 -21.70 -12.14 -2.00
N LEU A 228 -22.22 -11.68 -3.14
CA LEU A 228 -22.24 -10.26 -3.50
C LEU A 228 -23.57 -9.63 -3.10
N TYR A 229 -23.48 -8.55 -2.34
CA TYR A 229 -24.60 -7.66 -2.02
C TYR A 229 -24.42 -6.35 -2.78
N PHE A 230 -25.55 -5.70 -3.11
CA PHE A 230 -25.55 -4.46 -3.87
C PHE A 230 -26.62 -3.50 -3.36
N GLY A 231 -26.26 -2.22 -3.22
CA GLY A 231 -27.18 -1.13 -2.92
C GLY A 231 -26.55 0.24 -3.18
N SER A 232 -27.04 1.27 -2.49
CA SER A 232 -26.47 2.62 -2.56
C SER A 232 -26.53 3.30 -1.20
N ASN A 233 -25.48 4.06 -0.86
CA ASN A 233 -25.43 4.93 0.32
C ASN A 233 -25.92 6.36 0.00
N GLY A 234 -26.48 6.59 -1.20
CA GLY A 234 -26.93 7.89 -1.68
C GLY A 234 -25.86 8.74 -2.36
N ALA A 235 -24.58 8.44 -2.15
CA ALA A 235 -23.46 9.06 -2.86
C ALA A 235 -22.94 8.16 -3.99
N ASN A 236 -22.73 6.88 -3.68
CA ASN A 236 -22.16 5.87 -4.58
C ASN A 236 -23.09 4.65 -4.66
N ASN A 237 -22.89 3.84 -5.70
CA ASN A 237 -23.28 2.44 -5.64
C ASN A 237 -22.34 1.68 -4.69
N VAL A 238 -22.84 0.70 -3.95
CA VAL A 238 -22.04 -0.08 -2.99
C VAL A 238 -22.15 -1.56 -3.34
N TYR A 239 -21.01 -2.18 -3.62
CA TYR A 239 -20.84 -3.62 -3.85
C TYR A 239 -20.12 -4.22 -2.66
N SER A 240 -20.72 -5.17 -1.95
CA SER A 240 -20.09 -5.81 -0.79
C SER A 240 -19.97 -7.31 -1.00
N PHE A 241 -18.74 -7.81 -1.08
CA PHE A 241 -18.44 -9.24 -1.11
C PHE A 241 -18.25 -9.74 0.32
N LEU A 242 -19.09 -10.68 0.75
CA LEU A 242 -19.00 -11.32 2.06
C LEU A 242 -18.72 -12.83 1.90
N PRO A 243 -18.00 -13.49 2.83
CA PRO A 243 -17.71 -14.91 2.74
C PRO A 243 -19.02 -15.72 2.77
N SER A 244 -19.19 -16.64 1.83
CA SER A 244 -20.43 -17.41 1.71
C SER A 244 -20.66 -18.34 2.90
N SER A 245 -19.58 -18.73 3.60
CA SER A 245 -19.64 -19.52 4.82
C SER A 245 -20.23 -18.75 6.01
N GLY A 246 -20.27 -17.42 5.95
CA GLY A 246 -20.57 -16.54 7.10
C GLY A 246 -19.46 -16.53 8.16
N GLY A 247 -18.34 -17.21 7.92
CA GLY A 247 -17.19 -17.24 8.82
C GLY A 247 -16.17 -16.14 8.52
N GLU A 248 -15.20 -16.01 9.41
CA GLU A 248 -14.11 -15.02 9.33
C GLU A 248 -12.94 -15.55 8.48
N ILE A 249 -12.29 -14.66 7.75
CA ILE A 249 -11.06 -14.91 6.99
C ILE A 249 -9.94 -14.06 7.62
N THR A 250 -9.30 -14.58 8.66
CA THR A 250 -8.26 -13.86 9.42
C THR A 250 -6.88 -13.86 8.74
N SER A 251 -6.73 -14.69 7.71
CA SER A 251 -5.55 -14.81 6.85
C SER A 251 -6.04 -14.85 5.40
N PHE A 252 -5.86 -13.74 4.68
CA PHE A 252 -6.27 -13.62 3.28
C PHE A 252 -5.06 -13.30 2.41
N SER A 253 -4.94 -13.99 1.27
CA SER A 253 -4.00 -13.63 0.22
C SER A 253 -4.61 -13.91 -1.14
N GLY A 254 -4.42 -12.99 -2.07
CA GLY A 254 -5.04 -13.06 -3.39
C GLY A 254 -4.71 -11.83 -4.23
N ASP A 255 -5.47 -11.67 -5.31
CA ASP A 255 -5.42 -10.48 -6.16
C ASP A 255 -6.76 -9.74 -6.10
N ILE A 256 -6.74 -8.50 -5.60
CA ILE A 256 -7.95 -7.66 -5.52
C ILE A 256 -8.52 -7.34 -6.91
N ASN A 257 -7.69 -7.36 -7.97
CA ASN A 257 -8.11 -7.11 -9.34
C ASN A 257 -9.10 -8.18 -9.86
N ASP A 258 -9.11 -9.38 -9.26
CA ASP A 258 -10.07 -10.43 -9.63
C ASP A 258 -11.52 -10.00 -9.28
N PHE A 259 -11.70 -9.23 -8.20
CA PHE A 259 -13.01 -8.67 -7.84
C PHE A 259 -13.46 -7.60 -8.83
N PHE A 260 -12.58 -6.70 -9.26
CA PHE A 260 -12.87 -5.74 -10.32
C PHE A 260 -13.16 -6.44 -11.65
N THR A 261 -12.42 -7.50 -11.98
CA THR A 261 -12.68 -8.32 -13.18
C THR A 261 -14.07 -8.93 -13.14
N TYR A 262 -14.50 -9.45 -11.98
CA TYR A 262 -15.86 -9.94 -11.81
C TYR A 262 -16.90 -8.83 -12.00
N LEU A 263 -16.73 -7.68 -11.34
CA LEU A 263 -17.69 -6.58 -11.40
C LEU A 263 -17.80 -5.99 -12.81
N THR A 264 -16.68 -5.83 -13.51
CA THR A 264 -16.65 -5.29 -14.87
C THR A 264 -17.25 -6.25 -15.90
N SER A 265 -17.16 -7.55 -15.64
CA SER A 265 -17.75 -8.58 -16.51
C SER A 265 -19.23 -8.84 -16.24
N ASN A 266 -19.71 -8.65 -15.00
CA ASN A 266 -21.02 -9.15 -14.57
C ASN A 266 -21.95 -8.09 -13.98
N GLN A 267 -21.43 -6.97 -13.49
CA GLN A 267 -22.18 -6.00 -12.68
C GLN A 267 -22.18 -4.57 -13.27
N GLY A 268 -21.64 -4.39 -14.48
CA GLY A 268 -21.73 -3.11 -15.20
C GLY A 268 -20.78 -2.02 -14.71
N VAL A 269 -19.80 -2.34 -13.86
CA VAL A 269 -18.67 -1.44 -13.57
C VAL A 269 -17.84 -1.27 -14.84
N GLU A 270 -17.58 -0.05 -15.28
CA GLU A 270 -16.85 0.17 -16.54
C GLU A 270 -15.33 0.07 -16.33
N THR A 271 -14.63 -0.65 -17.20
CA THR A 271 -13.16 -0.78 -17.13
C THR A 271 -12.43 0.56 -17.32
N THR A 272 -13.11 1.58 -17.85
CA THR A 272 -12.62 2.95 -18.03
C THR A 272 -12.68 3.79 -16.77
N GLN A 273 -13.35 3.33 -15.72
CA GLN A 273 -13.37 4.01 -14.42
C GLN A 273 -11.99 3.99 -13.78
N TYR A 274 -11.70 5.01 -12.97
CA TYR A 274 -10.45 5.20 -12.26
C TYR A 274 -10.55 4.60 -10.86
N LEU A 275 -9.58 3.79 -10.45
CA LEU A 275 -9.43 3.38 -9.06
C LEU A 275 -8.90 4.58 -8.26
N LYS A 276 -9.70 5.13 -7.36
CA LYS A 276 -9.38 6.34 -6.58
C LYS A 276 -8.70 6.02 -5.26
N THR A 277 -9.16 4.95 -4.62
CA THR A 277 -8.84 4.62 -3.24
C THR A 277 -8.77 3.12 -3.10
N ALA A 278 -7.78 2.62 -2.34
CA ALA A 278 -7.66 1.21 -1.99
C ALA A 278 -7.19 1.11 -0.52
N GLN A 279 -8.10 0.66 0.34
CA GLN A 279 -7.97 0.72 1.79
C GLN A 279 -8.30 -0.63 2.43
N ALA A 280 -7.79 -0.85 3.64
CA ALA A 280 -8.12 -2.01 4.48
C ALA A 280 -8.26 -1.58 5.94
N GLY A 281 -9.37 -1.91 6.58
CA GLY A 281 -9.71 -1.43 7.92
C GLY A 281 -10.91 -2.13 8.56
N THR A 282 -11.54 -1.44 9.51
CA THR A 282 -12.73 -1.93 10.24
C THR A 282 -13.74 -0.80 10.47
N GLU A 283 -15.03 -1.11 10.31
CA GLU A 283 -16.15 -0.19 10.53
C GLU A 283 -16.94 -0.49 11.81
N PRO A 284 -16.47 -0.07 13.00
CA PRO A 284 -17.24 -0.27 14.23
C PRO A 284 -18.45 0.66 14.30
N THR A 285 -19.57 0.08 14.73
CA THR A 285 -20.84 0.78 15.00
C THR A 285 -21.09 0.89 16.51
N SER A 286 -20.88 -0.19 17.26
CA SER A 286 -21.09 -0.25 18.72
C SER A 286 -20.34 -1.41 19.36
N GLY A 287 -20.10 -1.35 20.67
CA GLY A 287 -19.36 -2.37 21.43
C GLY A 287 -17.93 -1.92 21.72
N SER A 288 -17.02 -2.89 21.82
CA SER A 288 -15.58 -2.61 21.92
C SER A 288 -14.78 -3.69 21.23
N GLY A 289 -13.61 -3.32 20.71
CA GLY A 289 -12.64 -4.31 20.26
C GLY A 289 -11.29 -3.73 19.91
N THR A 290 -10.35 -4.63 19.68
CA THR A 290 -9.00 -4.35 19.20
C THR A 290 -8.72 -5.19 17.97
N LEU A 291 -8.63 -4.53 16.81
CA LEU A 291 -8.16 -5.15 15.57
C LEU A 291 -6.63 -5.03 15.54
N THR A 292 -5.95 -6.16 15.61
CA THR A 292 -4.49 -6.24 15.49
C THR A 292 -4.14 -6.84 14.13
N THR A 293 -3.57 -6.02 13.24
CA THR A 293 -3.01 -6.47 11.96
C THR A 293 -1.53 -6.77 12.14
N THR A 294 -1.16 -8.05 12.05
CA THR A 294 0.23 -8.50 12.21
C THR A 294 1.03 -8.36 10.92
N ALA A 295 0.37 -8.45 9.76
CA ALA A 295 0.96 -8.19 8.46
C ALA A 295 -0.13 -7.79 7.46
N TYR A 296 0.08 -6.66 6.79
CA TYR A 296 -0.72 -6.21 5.66
C TYR A 296 0.20 -5.78 4.53
N MET A 297 -0.15 -6.15 3.31
CA MET A 297 0.49 -5.68 2.10
C MET A 297 -0.56 -5.56 1.00
N LEU A 298 -0.48 -4.47 0.25
CA LEU A 298 -1.19 -4.28 -1.00
C LEU A 298 -0.22 -3.61 -1.97
N ALA A 299 -0.25 -4.02 -3.23
CA ALA A 299 0.45 -3.35 -4.31
C ALA A 299 -0.44 -3.28 -5.53
N ILE A 300 -0.25 -2.27 -6.37
CA ILE A 300 -0.93 -2.13 -7.65
C ILE A 300 0.13 -2.14 -8.75
N SER A 301 0.01 -3.08 -9.68
CA SER A 301 0.82 -3.10 -10.89
C SER A 301 -0.04 -2.71 -12.07
N SER A 302 0.39 -1.68 -12.80
CA SER A 302 -0.20 -1.32 -14.08
C SER A 302 0.63 -1.92 -15.21
N GLY A 303 -0.02 -2.54 -16.19
CA GLY A 303 0.66 -2.86 -17.44
C GLY A 303 1.05 -1.56 -18.12
N ASN A 304 2.30 -1.43 -18.60
CA ASN A 304 2.72 -0.25 -19.37
C ASN A 304 1.65 0.04 -20.43
N ALA A 305 0.95 1.16 -20.29
CA ALA A 305 0.33 1.80 -21.44
C ALA A 305 1.48 2.01 -22.42
N LEU A 306 1.43 1.33 -23.56
CA LEU A 306 2.38 1.53 -24.65
C LEU A 306 2.32 3.02 -25.01
N CYS A 307 3.30 3.79 -24.56
CA CYS A 307 3.61 5.10 -25.13
C CYS A 307 4.20 4.92 -26.52
#